data_AF-A0A832Y8N3-F1
#
_entry.id   AF-A0A832Y8N3-F1
#
_cell.length_a   1.000
_cell.length_b   1.000
_cell.length_c   1.000
_cell.angle_alpha   90.00
_cell.angle_beta   90.00
_cell.angle_gamma   90.00
#
_symmetry.space_group_name_H-M   'P 1'
#
loop_
_entity.id
_entity.type
_entity.pdbx_description
1 polymer ?
#
loop_
_entity_poly.entity_id
_entity_poly.type
_entity_poly.pdbx_seq_one_letter_code
_entity_poly.pdbx_strand_id
1 'polypeptide(L)'
;MAAGGERMTRKSTNGDPTRDVRFESAGRALALARERNRDIEQGGSSCPVLIEGIKDVKALRKLGFTGIIEQLNRGWDRSRLVAYLFEKYGCNNPNDGG
;
A
#
# COMPACT_ATOMS: atom_id res chain seq x y z
N MET A 1 22.30 -17.86 -34.76
CA MET A 1 20.85 -17.59 -34.82
C MET A 1 20.39 -17.31 -33.39
N ALA A 2 19.97 -16.08 -33.10
CA ALA A 2 19.59 -15.66 -31.74
C ALA A 2 18.11 -15.98 -31.49
N ALA A 3 17.81 -16.65 -30.37
CA ALA A 3 16.46 -16.97 -29.93
C ALA A 3 15.73 -15.69 -29.52
N GLY A 4 14.59 -15.41 -30.16
CA GLY A 4 13.71 -14.32 -29.80
C GLY A 4 13.05 -14.58 -28.45
N GLY A 5 13.38 -13.76 -27.45
CA GLY A 5 12.72 -13.80 -26.15
C GLY A 5 11.26 -13.35 -26.25
N GLU A 6 10.35 -14.25 -25.87
CA GLU A 6 8.92 -13.99 -25.80
C GLU A 6 8.63 -12.93 -24.72
N ARG A 7 8.08 -11.78 -25.13
CA ARG A 7 7.64 -10.76 -24.17
C ARG A 7 6.36 -11.23 -23.52
N MET A 8 6.44 -11.64 -22.25
CA MET A 8 5.27 -11.94 -21.44
C MET A 8 4.42 -10.67 -21.25
N THR A 9 3.36 -10.52 -22.03
CA THR A 9 2.39 -9.43 -21.89
C THR A 9 1.48 -9.74 -20.69
N ARG A 10 1.37 -8.81 -19.75
CA ARG A 10 0.42 -8.94 -18.63
C ARG A 10 -1.00 -9.04 -19.18
N LYS A 11 -1.70 -10.12 -18.84
CA LYS A 11 -3.12 -10.32 -19.16
C LYS A 11 -3.91 -9.18 -18.51
N SER A 12 -4.61 -8.38 -19.31
CA SER A 12 -5.46 -7.31 -18.80
C SER A 12 -6.49 -7.92 -17.86
N THR A 13 -6.68 -7.34 -16.67
CA THR A 13 -7.92 -7.57 -15.94
C THR A 13 -9.04 -7.02 -16.82
N ASN A 14 -10.15 -7.75 -16.95
CA ASN A 14 -11.26 -7.44 -17.88
C ASN A 14 -12.05 -6.15 -17.53
N GLY A 15 -11.41 -5.15 -16.92
CA GLY A 15 -12.00 -3.85 -16.61
C GLY A 15 -11.91 -2.90 -17.79
N ASP A 16 -12.82 -1.93 -17.82
CA ASP A 16 -12.79 -0.83 -18.77
C ASP A 16 -11.48 -0.02 -18.60
N PRO A 17 -10.61 0.03 -19.62
CA PRO A 17 -9.29 0.65 -19.53
C PRO A 17 -9.34 2.17 -19.71
N THR A 18 -10.54 2.76 -19.87
CA THR A 18 -10.68 4.20 -20.04
C THR A 18 -10.01 4.96 -18.91
N ARG A 19 -9.51 6.14 -19.25
CA ARG A 19 -8.83 7.02 -18.30
C ARG A 19 -9.75 7.26 -17.09
N ASP A 20 -10.97 7.71 -17.34
CA ASP A 20 -11.84 8.22 -16.29
C ASP A 20 -12.22 7.12 -15.28
N VAL A 21 -12.51 5.90 -15.75
CA VAL A 21 -12.77 4.74 -14.88
C VAL A 21 -11.57 4.39 -13.99
N ARG A 22 -10.34 4.45 -14.55
CA ARG A 22 -9.12 4.18 -13.77
C ARG A 22 -8.85 5.25 -12.71
N PHE A 23 -9.08 6.53 -13.05
CA PHE A 23 -8.92 7.63 -12.10
C PHE A 23 -9.95 7.56 -10.98
N GLU A 24 -11.20 7.23 -11.29
CA GLU A 24 -12.24 7.04 -10.29
C GLU A 24 -11.94 5.86 -9.36
N SER A 25 -11.56 4.71 -9.92
CA SER A 25 -11.19 3.53 -9.15
C SER A 25 -10.00 3.80 -8.23
N ALA A 26 -8.94 4.43 -8.74
CA ALA A 26 -7.78 4.81 -7.95
C ALA A 26 -8.13 5.83 -6.85
N GLY A 27 -8.98 6.81 -7.16
CA GLY A 27 -9.44 7.82 -6.20
C GLY A 27 -10.20 7.19 -5.03
N ARG A 28 -11.12 6.27 -5.32
CA ARG A 28 -11.87 5.52 -4.30
C ARG A 28 -10.93 4.67 -3.43
N ALA A 29 -9.99 3.95 -4.04
CA ALA A 29 -9.01 3.15 -3.31
C ALA A 29 -8.14 4.00 -2.38
N LEU A 30 -7.68 5.17 -2.84
CA LEU A 30 -6.90 6.12 -2.03
C LEU A 30 -7.72 6.71 -0.89
N ALA A 31 -9.01 7.02 -1.11
CA ALA A 31 -9.89 7.52 -0.05
C ALA A 31 -10.04 6.50 1.08
N LEU A 32 -10.32 5.23 0.75
CA LEU A 32 -10.42 4.14 1.72
C LEU A 32 -9.10 3.90 2.46
N ALA A 33 -7.98 3.95 1.74
CA ALA A 33 -6.66 3.80 2.34
C ALA A 33 -6.34 4.93 3.33
N ARG A 34 -6.71 6.18 3.01
CA ARG A 34 -6.55 7.33 3.92
C ARG A 34 -7.38 7.20 5.18
N GLU A 35 -8.62 6.72 5.06
CA GLU A 35 -9.51 6.48 6.19
C GLU A 35 -8.93 5.42 7.13
N ARG A 36 -8.52 4.26 6.60
CA ARG A 36 -7.88 3.20 7.40
C ARG A 36 -6.57 3.66 8.05
N ASN A 37 -5.79 4.47 7.33
CA ASN A 37 -4.51 4.96 7.84
C ASN A 37 -4.65 5.95 8.99
N ARG A 38 -5.73 6.72 9.02
CA ARG A 38 -5.95 7.74 10.05
C ARG A 38 -5.97 7.13 11.45
N ASP A 39 -5.56 7.91 12.43
CA ASP A 39 -5.59 7.51 13.84
C ASP A 39 -7.00 7.13 14.30
N ILE A 40 -7.08 6.16 15.21
CA ILE A 40 -8.33 5.68 15.82
C ILE A 40 -9.12 6.84 16.47
N GLU A 41 -8.43 7.77 17.15
CA GLU A 41 -9.06 8.95 17.79
C GLU A 41 -9.75 9.88 16.78
N GLN A 42 -9.36 9.84 15.51
CA GLN A 42 -9.94 10.64 14.43
C GLN A 42 -10.87 9.80 13.53
N GLY A 43 -11.31 8.63 14.03
CA GLY A 43 -12.25 7.73 13.36
C GLY A 43 -11.62 6.79 12.31
N GLY A 44 -10.30 6.62 12.34
CA GLY A 44 -9.61 5.65 11.47
C GLY A 44 -9.29 4.32 12.16
N SER A 45 -8.33 3.57 11.60
CA SER A 45 -7.91 2.26 12.12
C SER A 45 -6.42 2.21 12.50
N SER A 46 -5.71 3.35 12.44
CA SER A 46 -4.25 3.43 12.62
C SER A 46 -3.46 2.44 11.76
N CYS A 47 -4.01 2.02 10.61
CA CYS A 47 -3.42 1.00 9.76
C CYS A 47 -2.17 1.56 9.05
N PRO A 48 -0.99 0.96 9.24
CA PRO A 48 0.24 1.49 8.67
C PRO A 48 0.26 1.34 7.14
N VAL A 49 0.75 2.37 6.44
CA VAL A 49 1.08 2.26 5.01
C VAL A 49 2.54 1.88 4.88
N LEU A 50 2.80 0.69 4.33
CA LEU A 50 4.16 0.21 4.07
C LEU A 50 4.70 0.81 2.77
N ILE A 51 5.94 1.27 2.80
CA ILE A 51 6.62 1.86 1.63
C ILE A 51 8.09 1.41 1.55
N GLU A 52 8.67 1.46 0.36
CA GLU A 52 10.09 1.13 0.17
C GLU A 52 11.01 2.36 0.22
N GLY A 53 10.50 3.53 -0.16
CA GLY A 53 11.32 4.71 -0.42
C GLY A 53 10.82 6.00 0.23
N ILE A 54 11.75 6.85 0.66
CA ILE A 54 11.45 8.14 1.28
C ILE A 54 10.63 9.09 0.37
N LYS A 55 10.67 8.90 -0.95
CA LYS A 55 9.85 9.66 -1.90
C LYS A 55 8.36 9.33 -1.74
N ASP A 56 8.03 8.10 -1.39
CA ASP A 56 6.67 7.65 -1.16
C ASP A 56 6.07 8.34 0.07
N VAL A 57 6.86 8.54 1.13
CA VAL A 57 6.45 9.33 2.30
C VAL A 57 5.96 10.71 1.87
N LYS A 58 6.77 11.43 1.07
CA LYS A 58 6.42 12.78 0.61
C LYS A 58 5.16 12.77 -0.25
N ALA A 59 4.99 11.77 -1.11
CA ALA A 59 3.80 11.64 -1.95
C ALA A 59 2.54 11.37 -1.11
N LEU A 60 2.60 10.39 -0.20
CA LEU A 60 1.48 10.03 0.66
C LEU A 60 1.06 11.18 1.59
N ARG A 61 2.02 11.92 2.16
CA ARG A 61 1.71 13.11 2.95
C ARG A 61 1.01 14.19 2.12
N LYS A 62 1.46 14.44 0.88
CA LYS A 62 0.77 15.35 -0.04
C LYS A 62 -0.63 14.89 -0.43
N LEU A 63 -0.86 13.57 -0.47
CA LEU A 63 -2.18 12.96 -0.70
C LEU A 63 -3.09 12.98 0.53
N GLY A 64 -2.60 13.46 1.68
CA GLY A 64 -3.41 13.63 2.89
C GLY A 64 -3.51 12.38 3.77
N PHE A 65 -2.51 11.50 3.72
CA PHE A 65 -2.31 10.45 4.73
C PHE A 65 -1.70 11.07 5.99
N THR A 66 -2.29 10.83 7.16
CA THR A 66 -1.87 11.46 8.43
C THR A 66 -1.28 10.46 9.43
N GLY A 67 -1.67 9.19 9.37
CA GLY A 67 -1.21 8.17 10.29
C GLY A 67 0.16 7.59 9.93
N ILE A 68 0.39 6.34 10.38
CA ILE A 68 1.68 5.68 10.31
C ILE A 68 2.07 5.38 8.85
N ILE A 69 3.29 5.77 8.47
CA ILE A 69 3.93 5.40 7.21
C ILE A 69 5.22 4.68 7.56
N GLU A 70 5.27 3.37 7.29
CA GLU A 70 6.38 2.50 7.68
C GLU A 70 7.31 2.27 6.50
N GLN A 71 8.56 2.73 6.61
CA GLN A 71 9.57 2.49 5.58
C GLN A 71 10.30 1.17 5.81
N LEU A 72 10.19 0.27 4.85
CA LEU A 72 10.82 -1.05 4.92
C LEU A 72 12.33 -0.96 4.72
N ASN A 73 13.08 -1.73 5.52
CA ASN A 73 14.52 -1.83 5.42
C ASN A 73 14.92 -2.76 4.27
N ARG A 74 15.60 -2.24 3.24
CA ARG A 74 16.00 -2.97 2.02
C ARG A 74 16.95 -4.16 2.23
N GLY A 75 17.53 -4.31 3.42
CA GLY A 75 18.43 -5.42 3.77
C GLY A 75 17.77 -6.54 4.57
N TRP A 76 16.46 -6.46 4.83
CA TRP A 76 15.76 -7.52 5.57
C TRP A 76 15.25 -8.60 4.62
N ASP A 77 15.44 -9.86 5.01
CA ASP A 77 14.74 -10.96 4.39
C ASP A 77 13.24 -10.93 4.76
N ARG A 78 12.46 -11.73 4.04
CA ARG A 78 11.00 -11.80 4.23
C ARG A 78 10.61 -12.26 5.63
N SER A 79 11.35 -13.20 6.22
CA SER A 79 11.03 -13.73 7.55
C SER A 79 11.20 -12.65 8.62
N ARG A 80 12.29 -11.89 8.53
CA ARG A 80 12.55 -10.74 9.41
C ARG A 80 11.50 -9.64 9.24
N LEU A 81 11.12 -9.33 8.00
CA LEU A 81 10.06 -8.35 7.73
C LEU A 81 8.73 -8.78 8.34
N VAL A 82 8.32 -10.04 8.15
CA VAL A 82 7.08 -10.57 8.69
C VAL A 82 7.09 -10.54 10.22
N ALA A 83 8.17 -11.01 10.86
CA ALA A 83 8.31 -10.98 12.31
C ALA A 83 8.18 -9.55 12.85
N TYR A 84 8.89 -8.59 12.25
CA TYR A 84 8.81 -7.19 12.65
C TYR A 84 7.40 -6.60 12.52
N LEU A 85 6.73 -6.81 11.38
CA LEU A 85 5.39 -6.29 11.16
C LEU A 85 4.39 -6.92 12.13
N PHE A 86 4.52 -8.21 12.40
CA PHE A 86 3.70 -8.91 13.37
C PHE A 86 3.95 -8.40 14.81
N GLU A 87 5.20 -8.23 15.22
CA GLU A 87 5.52 -7.73 16.56
C GLU A 87 5.07 -6.28 16.76
N LYS A 88 5.21 -5.44 15.72
CA LYS A 88 4.91 -4.00 15.82
C LYS A 88 3.43 -3.69 15.63
N TYR A 89 2.75 -4.41 14.75
CA TYR A 89 1.38 -4.13 14.33
C TYR A 89 0.43 -5.30 14.45
N GLY A 90 0.94 -6.53 14.52
CA GLY A 90 0.13 -7.72 14.74
C GLY A 90 -0.64 -7.58 16.05
N CYS A 91 -1.94 -7.86 15.97
CA CYS A 91 -2.91 -7.79 17.06
C CYS A 91 -3.36 -6.38 17.51
N ASN A 92 -2.94 -5.29 16.84
CA ASN A 92 -3.24 -3.90 17.27
C ASN A 92 -4.27 -3.14 16.42
N ASN A 93 -5.02 -3.79 15.52
CA ASN A 93 -6.13 -3.13 14.84
C ASN A 93 -7.49 -3.65 15.36
N PRO A 94 -8.14 -2.92 16.28
CA PRO A 94 -9.44 -3.31 16.84
C PRO A 94 -10.58 -3.33 15.79
N ASN A 95 -10.36 -2.79 14.59
CA ASN A 95 -11.39 -2.69 13.55
C ASN A 95 -11.45 -3.89 12.58
N ASP A 96 -10.35 -4.65 12.42
CA ASP A 96 -10.31 -5.81 11.50
C ASP A 96 -9.52 -7.02 12.01
N GLY A 97 -8.88 -6.94 13.18
CA GLY A 97 -8.09 -8.04 13.75
C GLY A 97 -6.72 -8.23 13.11
N GLY A 98 -6.33 -7.35 12.18
CA GLY A 98 -5.13 -7.46 11.35
C GLY A 98 -5.43 -7.52 9.86
#